data_AF-S9STA6-F1
#
_entry.id   AF-S9STA6-F1
#
_cell.length_a   1.000
_cell.length_b   1.000
_cell.length_c   1.000
_cell.angle_alpha   90.00
_cell.angle_beta   90.00
_cell.angle_gamma   90.00
#
_symmetry.space_group_name_H-M   'P 1'
#
loop_
_entity.id
_entity.type
_entity.pdbx_description
1 polymer ?
#
loop_
_entity_poly.entity_id
_entity_poly.type
_entity_poly.pdbx_seq_one_letter_code
_entity_poly.pdbx_strand_id
1 'polypeptide(L)'
;MADLKGKKVIVTKGTTADIFFTKNYPDVELVKFEKNTESLQALKDGRGDGYAQDNFILLAWARKNPGFALIPEKLEKEAPIAPAVKKGNTELRDWVNQELETLGKEKFLLQLYDKYVKDELGPDVSPDDIIVEGGHWK
;
A
#
# COMPACT_ATOMS: atom_id res chain seq x y z
N MET A 1 1.67 -8.18 -17.06
CA MET A 1 0.98 -7.00 -17.65
C MET A 1 0.25 -7.35 -18.94
N ALA A 2 0.88 -8.06 -19.88
CA ALA A 2 0.18 -8.58 -21.07
C ALA A 2 -1.06 -9.42 -20.71
N ASP A 3 -1.02 -10.13 -19.59
CA ASP A 3 -2.12 -10.98 -19.08
C ASP A 3 -3.35 -10.18 -18.62
N LEU A 4 -3.25 -8.85 -18.47
CA LEU A 4 -4.37 -7.99 -18.08
C LEU A 4 -5.21 -7.55 -19.28
N LYS A 5 -4.83 -7.91 -20.51
CA LYS A 5 -5.59 -7.56 -21.71
C LYS A 5 -6.96 -8.25 -21.67
N GLY A 6 -8.04 -7.45 -21.73
CA GLY A 6 -9.41 -7.96 -21.64
C GLY A 6 -9.83 -8.40 -20.24
N LYS A 7 -9.02 -8.09 -19.21
CA LYS A 7 -9.31 -8.34 -17.80
C LYS A 7 -9.81 -7.08 -17.12
N LYS A 8 -10.61 -7.26 -16.05
CA LYS A 8 -11.10 -6.19 -15.20
C LYS A 8 -10.20 -6.08 -13.97
N VAL A 9 -9.54 -4.94 -13.80
CA VAL A 9 -8.70 -4.67 -12.64
C VAL A 9 -9.44 -3.73 -11.69
N ILE A 10 -9.66 -4.20 -10.47
CA ILE A 10 -10.19 -3.38 -9.41
C ILE A 10 -9.07 -2.44 -8.91
N VAL A 11 -9.42 -1.19 -8.67
CA VAL A 11 -8.57 -0.22 -8.00
C VAL A 11 -9.39 0.58 -6.99
N THR A 12 -8.72 1.11 -5.97
CA THR A 12 -9.33 2.12 -5.10
C THR A 12 -9.01 3.50 -5.67
N LYS A 13 -10.03 4.31 -5.87
CA LYS A 13 -9.93 5.59 -6.58
C LYS A 13 -8.96 6.55 -5.89
N GLY A 14 -8.13 7.21 -6.68
CA GLY A 14 -7.16 8.19 -6.20
C GLY A 14 -5.90 7.61 -5.57
N THR A 15 -5.75 6.28 -5.55
CA THR A 15 -4.51 5.62 -5.15
C THR A 15 -3.44 5.72 -6.22
N THR A 16 -2.19 5.43 -5.85
CA THR A 16 -1.06 5.28 -6.78
C THR A 16 -1.35 4.23 -7.85
N ALA A 17 -1.92 3.08 -7.47
CA ALA A 17 -2.34 2.04 -8.42
C ALA A 17 -3.37 2.53 -9.45
N ASP A 18 -4.40 3.27 -9.02
CA ASP A 18 -5.39 3.89 -9.92
C ASP A 18 -4.71 4.84 -10.93
N ILE A 19 -3.86 5.74 -10.43
CA ILE A 19 -3.12 6.70 -11.26
C ILE A 19 -2.20 5.96 -12.23
N PHE A 20 -1.50 4.92 -11.77
CA PHE A 20 -0.58 4.12 -12.57
C PHE A 20 -1.28 3.44 -13.75
N PHE A 21 -2.37 2.72 -13.48
CA PHE A 21 -3.11 2.05 -14.56
C PHE A 21 -3.74 3.05 -15.52
N THR A 22 -4.38 4.10 -14.98
CA THR A 22 -5.02 5.13 -15.80
C THR A 22 -4.01 5.80 -16.76
N LYS A 23 -2.76 5.99 -16.32
CA LYS A 23 -1.72 6.63 -17.13
C LYS A 23 -1.01 5.70 -18.10
N ASN A 24 -0.66 4.48 -17.65
CA ASN A 24 0.26 3.60 -18.38
C ASN A 24 -0.43 2.45 -19.12
N TYR A 25 -1.65 2.09 -18.70
CA TYR A 25 -2.42 0.98 -19.27
C TYR A 25 -3.89 1.39 -19.51
N PRO A 26 -4.13 2.43 -20.33
CA PRO A 26 -5.49 2.97 -20.55
C PRO A 26 -6.45 1.96 -21.20
N ASP A 27 -5.92 0.90 -21.83
CA ASP A 27 -6.72 -0.17 -22.44
C ASP A 27 -7.18 -1.24 -21.43
N VAL A 28 -6.71 -1.20 -20.18
CA VAL A 28 -7.17 -2.10 -19.11
C VAL A 28 -8.48 -1.56 -18.54
N GLU A 29 -9.51 -2.42 -18.45
CA GLU A 29 -10.79 -2.03 -17.85
C GLU A 29 -10.63 -1.89 -16.33
N LEU A 30 -10.77 -0.65 -15.82
CA LEU A 30 -10.67 -0.37 -14.39
C LEU A 30 -12.05 -0.33 -13.72
N VAL A 31 -12.21 -1.12 -12.65
CA VAL A 31 -13.38 -1.08 -11.78
C VAL A 31 -13.00 -0.31 -10.51
N LYS A 32 -13.47 0.93 -10.40
CA LYS A 32 -13.04 1.85 -9.34
C LYS A 32 -14.05 1.89 -8.20
N PHE A 33 -13.55 1.81 -6.97
CA PHE A 33 -14.33 2.00 -5.73
C PHE A 33 -13.73 3.09 -4.87
N GLU A 34 -14.52 3.68 -3.97
CA GLU A 34 -14.07 4.80 -3.14
C GLU A 34 -13.28 4.31 -1.91
N LYS A 35 -13.48 3.05 -1.47
CA LYS A 35 -12.82 2.50 -0.28
C LYS A 35 -12.17 1.15 -0.53
N ASN A 36 -11.06 0.89 0.17
CA ASN A 36 -10.37 -0.41 0.14
C ASN A 36 -11.30 -1.58 0.52
N THR A 37 -12.18 -1.39 1.50
CA THR A 37 -13.15 -2.41 1.93
C THR A 37 -14.12 -2.79 0.81
N GLU A 38 -14.55 -1.80 0.01
CA GLU A 38 -15.43 -2.02 -1.15
C GLU A 38 -14.68 -2.71 -2.29
N SER A 39 -13.44 -2.29 -2.57
CA SER A 39 -12.57 -2.94 -3.56
C SER A 39 -12.32 -4.42 -3.23
N LEU A 40 -12.00 -4.73 -1.97
CA LEU A 40 -11.73 -6.10 -1.52
C LEU A 40 -13.00 -6.96 -1.52
N GLN A 41 -14.16 -6.39 -1.17
CA GLN A 41 -15.43 -7.10 -1.29
C GLN A 41 -15.77 -7.38 -2.76
N ALA A 42 -15.56 -6.40 -3.64
CA ALA A 42 -15.78 -6.58 -5.07
C ALA A 42 -14.87 -7.67 -5.67
N LEU A 43 -13.64 -7.80 -5.18
CA LEU A 43 -12.74 -8.91 -5.56
C LEU A 43 -13.32 -10.26 -5.13
N LYS A 44 -13.81 -10.38 -3.89
CA LYS A 44 -14.47 -11.61 -3.41
C LYS A 44 -15.70 -11.97 -4.24
N ASP A 45 -16.48 -10.97 -4.62
CA ASP A 45 -17.70 -11.15 -5.40
C ASP A 45 -17.43 -11.42 -6.89
N GLY A 46 -16.16 -11.49 -7.32
CA GLY A 46 -15.78 -11.75 -8.70
C GLY A 46 -16.09 -10.59 -9.66
N ARG A 47 -16.20 -9.37 -9.15
CA ARG A 47 -16.48 -8.16 -9.97
C ARG A 47 -15.27 -7.67 -10.75
N GLY A 48 -14.10 -8.28 -10.53
CA GLY A 48 -12.88 -8.08 -11.29
C GLY A 48 -11.99 -9.31 -11.21
N ASP A 49 -11.05 -9.43 -12.15
CA ASP A 49 -10.10 -10.52 -12.24
C ASP A 49 -8.89 -10.33 -11.30
N GLY A 50 -8.68 -9.11 -10.81
CA GLY A 50 -7.60 -8.78 -9.86
C GLY A 50 -7.83 -7.44 -9.16
N TYR A 51 -7.10 -7.21 -8.08
CA TYR A 51 -7.09 -5.95 -7.33
C TYR A 51 -5.66 -5.43 -7.22
N ALA A 52 -5.46 -4.17 -7.57
CA ALA A 52 -4.18 -3.50 -7.47
C ALA A 52 -4.19 -2.50 -6.32
N GLN A 53 -3.29 -2.70 -5.35
CA GLN A 53 -3.11 -1.87 -4.16
C GLN A 53 -1.74 -2.15 -3.52
N ASP A 54 -1.35 -1.34 -2.53
CA ASP A 54 -0.16 -1.53 -1.71
C ASP A 54 -0.05 -2.95 -1.13
N ASN A 55 1.15 -3.54 -1.25
CA ASN A 55 1.45 -4.90 -0.85
C ASN A 55 1.08 -5.20 0.61
N PHE A 56 1.25 -4.24 1.51
CA PHE A 56 0.89 -4.37 2.91
C PHE A 56 -0.59 -4.77 3.09
N ILE A 57 -1.49 -4.06 2.40
CA ILE A 57 -2.94 -4.31 2.44
C ILE A 57 -3.25 -5.67 1.84
N LEU A 58 -2.62 -5.99 0.70
CA LEU A 58 -2.85 -7.23 -0.01
C LEU A 58 -2.38 -8.45 0.79
N LEU A 59 -1.19 -8.40 1.39
CA LEU A 59 -0.60 -9.48 2.19
C LEU A 59 -1.45 -9.79 3.42
N ALA A 60 -1.83 -8.76 4.19
CA ALA A 60 -2.67 -8.93 5.38
C ALA A 60 -4.03 -9.55 5.00
N TRP A 61 -4.61 -9.11 3.88
CA TRP A 61 -5.90 -9.61 3.44
C TRP A 61 -5.84 -11.04 2.87
N ALA A 62 -4.89 -11.35 2.00
CA ALA A 62 -4.80 -12.67 1.35
C ALA A 62 -4.61 -13.80 2.37
N ARG A 63 -3.82 -13.57 3.43
CA ARG A 63 -3.65 -14.56 4.53
C ARG A 63 -4.97 -14.95 5.20
N LYS A 64 -5.92 -14.01 5.28
CA LYS A 64 -7.24 -14.24 5.89
C LYS A 64 -8.29 -14.73 4.90
N ASN A 65 -7.96 -14.83 3.61
CA ASN A 65 -8.91 -15.14 2.54
C ASN A 65 -8.34 -16.21 1.61
N PRO A 66 -8.45 -17.50 1.99
CA PRO A 66 -8.01 -18.61 1.16
C PRO A 66 -8.63 -18.56 -0.24
N GLY A 67 -7.84 -18.89 -1.26
CA GLY A 67 -8.25 -18.82 -2.67
C GLY A 67 -7.77 -17.55 -3.39
N PHE A 68 -7.18 -16.60 -2.66
CA PHE A 68 -6.51 -15.43 -3.24
C PHE A 68 -5.02 -15.46 -2.93
N ALA A 69 -4.22 -14.96 -3.87
CA ALA A 69 -2.77 -14.85 -3.73
C ALA A 69 -2.28 -13.55 -4.36
N LEU A 70 -1.12 -13.08 -3.91
CA LEU A 70 -0.43 -11.99 -4.56
C LEU A 70 0.35 -12.53 -5.75
N ILE A 71 0.41 -11.75 -6.82
CA ILE A 71 1.32 -12.00 -7.93
C ILE A 71 2.70 -11.40 -7.61
N PRO A 72 3.81 -11.99 -8.08
CA PRO A 72 5.15 -11.50 -7.79
C PRO A 72 5.49 -10.17 -8.50
N GLU A 73 4.75 -9.81 -9.55
CA GLU A 73 4.97 -8.59 -10.32
C GLU A 73 4.60 -7.33 -9.51
N LYS A 74 5.59 -6.43 -9.37
CA LYS A 74 5.37 -5.08 -8.84
C LYS A 74 4.93 -4.13 -9.95
N LEU A 75 3.96 -3.28 -9.66
CA LEU A 75 3.47 -2.25 -10.60
C LEU A 75 4.46 -1.09 -10.71
N GLU A 76 4.96 -0.65 -9.57
CA GLU A 76 5.81 0.52 -9.43
C GLU A 76 7.06 0.16 -8.62
N LYS A 77 8.05 1.06 -8.65
CA LYS A 77 9.19 0.98 -7.73
C LYS A 77 8.69 1.22 -6.31
N GLU A 78 9.43 0.69 -5.34
CA GLU A 78 9.14 0.93 -3.93
C GLU A 78 9.19 2.42 -3.61
N ALA A 79 8.20 2.86 -2.84
CA ALA A 79 8.05 4.23 -2.39
C ALA A 79 7.60 4.21 -0.92
N PRO A 80 8.09 5.15 -0.09
CA PRO A 80 7.69 5.21 1.31
C PRO A 80 6.30 5.83 1.47
N ILE A 81 5.64 5.49 2.57
CA ILE A 81 4.48 6.25 3.06
C ILE A 81 5.00 7.36 3.98
N ALA A 82 4.55 8.59 3.76
CA ALA A 82 5.03 9.76 4.49
C ALA A 82 3.90 10.70 4.93
N PRO A 83 4.04 11.39 6.06
CA PRO A 83 3.18 12.52 6.41
C PRO A 83 3.25 13.62 5.34
N ALA A 84 2.11 14.27 5.07
CA ALA A 84 2.03 15.37 4.13
C ALA A 84 1.63 16.67 4.85
N VAL A 85 2.24 17.78 4.44
CA VAL A 85 1.87 19.14 4.89
C VAL A 85 1.44 20.01 3.72
N LYS A 86 0.74 21.10 4.00
CA LYS A 86 0.38 22.09 2.97
C LYS A 86 1.63 22.65 2.30
N LYS A 87 1.62 22.74 0.97
CA LYS A 87 2.73 23.31 0.20
C LYS A 87 3.11 24.70 0.72
N GLY A 88 4.40 24.88 1.02
CA GLY A 88 4.95 26.12 1.58
C GLY A 88 4.98 26.18 3.11
N ASN A 89 4.34 25.25 3.82
CA ASN A 89 4.43 25.18 5.28
C ASN A 89 5.73 24.46 5.72
N THR A 90 6.86 25.16 5.60
CA THR A 90 8.17 24.60 5.93
C THR A 90 8.36 24.39 7.42
N GLU A 91 7.78 25.25 8.26
CA GLU A 91 7.86 25.12 9.72
C GLU A 91 7.28 23.78 10.21
N LEU A 92 6.05 23.45 9.80
CA LEU A 92 5.43 22.18 10.19
C LEU A 92 6.17 20.98 9.57
N ARG A 93 6.65 21.10 8.33
CA ARG A 93 7.46 20.05 7.69
C ARG A 93 8.71 19.75 8.51
N ASP A 94 9.45 20.78 8.89
CA ASP A 94 10.73 20.63 9.57
C ASP A 94 10.52 20.12 11.00
N TRP A 95 9.46 20.57 11.67
CA TRP A 95 9.05 20.00 12.96
C TRP A 95 8.68 18.51 12.84
N VAL A 96 7.87 18.11 11.85
CA VAL A 96 7.52 16.69 11.63
C VAL A 96 8.77 15.86 11.36
N ASN A 97 9.69 16.35 10.54
CA ASN A 97 10.95 15.64 10.25
C ASN A 97 11.79 15.44 11.53
N GLN A 98 11.94 16.49 12.35
CA GLN A 98 12.68 16.41 13.62
C GLN A 98 12.01 15.45 14.61
N GLU A 99 10.68 15.43 14.65
CA GLU A 99 9.93 14.51 15.50
C GLU A 99 10.11 13.06 15.04
N LEU A 100 10.04 12.79 13.73
CA LEU A 100 10.31 11.46 13.18
C LEU A 100 11.72 10.98 13.53
N GLU A 101 12.75 11.83 13.41
CA GLU A 101 14.11 11.50 13.83
C GLU A 101 14.21 11.15 15.33
N THR A 102 13.48 11.88 16.17
CA THR A 102 13.46 11.65 17.62
C THR A 102 12.80 10.31 17.94
N LEU A 103 11.62 10.05 17.38
CA LEU A 103 10.90 8.78 17.52
C LEU A 103 11.70 7.59 16.96
N GLY A 104 12.48 7.81 15.89
CA GLY A 104 13.36 6.81 15.32
C GLY A 104 14.46 6.34 16.28
N LYS A 105 14.99 7.23 17.13
CA LYS A 105 15.95 6.86 18.18
C LYS A 105 15.33 5.94 19.23
N GLU A 106 14.01 6.03 19.43
CA GLU A 106 13.23 5.20 20.34
C GLU A 106 12.71 3.90 19.69
N LYS A 107 12.97 3.70 18.39
CA LYS A 107 12.39 2.62 17.57
C LYS A 107 10.86 2.59 17.67
N PHE A 108 10.24 3.76 17.63
CA PHE A 108 8.82 3.90 17.91
C PHE A 108 7.95 3.15 16.90
N LEU A 109 8.31 3.17 15.61
CA LEU A 109 7.53 2.47 14.60
C LEU A 109 7.65 0.94 14.76
N LEU A 110 8.80 0.42 15.18
CA LEU A 110 8.95 -0.99 15.53
C LEU A 110 8.03 -1.38 16.68
N GLN A 111 7.92 -0.55 17.73
CA GLN A 111 6.99 -0.79 18.83
C GLN A 111 5.53 -0.82 18.34
N LEU A 112 5.15 0.07 17.43
CA LEU A 112 3.81 0.07 16.83
C LEU A 112 3.59 -1.15 15.93
N TYR A 113 4.59 -1.56 15.17
CA TYR A 113 4.53 -2.74 14.33
C TYR A 113 4.29 -4.00 15.16
N ASP A 114 5.08 -4.20 16.23
CA ASP A 114 4.93 -5.34 17.13
C ASP A 114 3.54 -5.36 17.78
N LYS A 115 2.96 -4.18 18.06
CA LYS A 115 1.65 -4.07 18.71
C LYS A 115 0.46 -4.25 17.77
N TYR A 116 0.54 -3.77 16.53
CA TYR A 116 -0.64 -3.63 15.67
C TYR A 116 -0.56 -4.39 14.34
N VAL A 117 0.64 -4.77 13.90
CA VAL A 117 0.89 -5.20 12.52
C VAL A 117 1.42 -6.61 12.42
N LYS A 118 2.30 -7.01 13.34
CA LYS A 118 3.01 -8.29 13.31
C LYS A 118 2.08 -9.50 13.11
N ASP A 119 0.99 -9.56 13.88
CA ASP A 119 0.06 -10.68 13.81
C ASP A 119 -0.77 -10.68 12.51
N GLU A 120 -0.97 -9.51 11.90
CA GLU A 120 -1.69 -9.36 10.64
C GLU A 120 -0.84 -9.80 9.44
N LEU A 121 0.47 -9.55 9.50
CA LEU A 121 1.42 -9.89 8.45
C LEU A 121 2.10 -11.25 8.65
N GLY A 122 1.95 -11.90 9.79
CA GLY A 122 2.57 -13.19 10.03
C GLY A 122 4.10 -13.14 10.18
N PRO A 123 4.72 -14.28 10.54
CA PRO A 123 6.11 -14.35 10.97
C PRO A 123 7.13 -14.27 9.82
N ASP A 124 6.68 -14.37 8.56
CA ASP A 124 7.50 -14.43 7.36
C ASP A 124 7.82 -13.05 6.76
N VAL A 125 7.23 -11.97 7.29
CA VAL A 125 7.49 -10.59 6.84
C VAL A 125 8.43 -9.90 7.83
N SER A 126 9.57 -9.39 7.36
CA SER A 126 10.47 -8.62 8.20
C SER A 126 9.88 -7.24 8.50
N PRO A 127 9.98 -6.72 9.74
CA PRO A 127 9.63 -5.34 10.05
C PRO A 127 10.39 -4.33 9.17
N ASP A 128 11.64 -4.65 8.80
CA ASP A 128 12.48 -3.80 7.95
C ASP A 128 11.94 -3.67 6.50
N ASP A 129 11.07 -4.58 6.07
CA ASP A 129 10.40 -4.49 4.76
C ASP A 129 9.20 -3.53 4.77
N ILE A 130 8.77 -3.11 5.97
CA ILE A 130 7.54 -2.32 6.18
C ILE A 130 7.83 -0.96 6.80
N ILE A 131 8.87 -0.87 7.65
CA ILE A 131 9.13 0.29 8.50
C ILE A 131 10.30 1.11 7.98
N VAL A 132 10.14 2.43 8.04
CA VAL A 132 11.22 3.40 7.81
C VAL A 132 11.43 4.20 9.09
N GLU A 133 12.30 3.70 9.97
CA GLU A 133 12.59 4.40 11.23
C GLU A 133 13.27 5.75 10.99
N GLY A 134 12.89 6.75 11.78
CA GLY A 134 13.49 8.08 11.70
C GLY A 134 13.12 8.91 10.47
N GLY A 135 12.27 8.40 9.57
CA GLY A 135 11.95 9.09 8.31
C GLY A 135 13.09 9.09 7.29
N HIS A 136 14.12 8.25 7.48
CA HIS A 136 15.27 8.18 6.58
C HIS A 136 15.10 7.11 5.49
N TRP A 137 14.24 7.38 4.51
CA TRP A 137 14.15 6.53 3.30
C TRP A 137 15.30 6.84 2.33
N LYS A 138 15.90 5.80 1.73
CA LYS A 138 17.04 5.93 0.81
C LYS A 138 16.66 5.60 -0.63
#